data_AF-A0A4Y8PQY2-F1
#
_entry.id   AF-A0A4Y8PQY2-F1
#
_cell.length_a   1.000
_cell.length_b   1.000
_cell.length_c   1.000
_cell.angle_alpha   90.00
_cell.angle_beta   90.00
_cell.angle_gamma   90.00
#
_symmetry.space_group_name_H-M   'P 1'
#
loop_
_entity.id
_entity.type
_entity.pdbx_description
1 polymer ?
#
loop_
_entity_poly.entity_id
_entity_poly.type
_entity_poly.pdbx_seq_one_letter_code
_entity_poly.pdbx_strand_id
1 'polypeptide(L)'
;MRLLKLLQIYEVDGITPKHRSERFDFDEIQGQTFRELKPTEIGNPMILSGIHQYIPFKTTRVQAIDRDGPDFRVLTRNTIYHFEICANQKAT
;
A
#
# COMPACT_ATOMS: atom_id res chain seq x y z
N MET A 1 -14.79 -1.85 -3.93
CA MET A 1 -13.47 -2.19 -3.35
C MET A 1 -12.47 -2.20 -4.49
N ARG A 2 -11.34 -1.51 -4.33
CA ARG A 2 -10.31 -1.35 -5.37
C ARG A 2 -9.22 -2.41 -5.24
N LEU A 3 -8.61 -2.78 -6.36
CA LEU A 3 -7.36 -3.53 -6.35
C LEU A 3 -6.20 -2.53 -6.44
N LEU A 4 -5.22 -2.70 -5.56
CA LEU A 4 -4.10 -1.81 -5.41
C LEU A 4 -2.81 -2.61 -5.60
N LYS A 5 -2.01 -2.24 -6.59
CA LYS A 5 -0.69 -2.84 -6.78
C LYS A 5 0.34 -1.96 -6.13
N LEU A 6 1.08 -2.52 -5.16
CA LEU A 6 2.16 -1.80 -4.50
C LEU A 6 3.35 -1.70 -5.46
N LEU A 7 3.60 -0.51 -6.00
CA LEU A 7 4.68 -0.30 -6.95
C LEU A 7 6.02 -0.16 -6.24
N GLN A 8 6.08 0.70 -5.22
CA GLN A 8 7.31 1.12 -4.54
C GLN A 8 7.02 1.53 -3.09
N ILE A 9 8.07 1.51 -2.27
CA ILE A 9 8.04 1.89 -0.86
C ILE A 9 9.26 2.78 -0.60
N TYR A 10 9.04 3.94 0.02
CA TYR A 10 10.09 4.88 0.40
C TYR A 10 10.05 5.13 1.90
N GLU A 11 11.20 5.27 2.55
CA GLU A 11 11.26 5.91 3.87
C GLU A 11 11.40 7.42 3.72
N VAL A 12 10.81 8.15 4.67
CA VAL A 12 10.74 9.63 4.64
C VAL A 12 12.09 10.29 4.91
N ASP A 13 13.07 9.53 5.40
CA ASP A 13 14.49 9.93 5.46
C ASP A 13 15.14 10.02 4.05
N GLY A 14 14.42 9.64 3.00
CA GLY A 14 14.59 10.11 1.62
C GLY A 14 15.77 9.53 0.85
N ILE A 15 16.60 8.69 1.47
CA ILE A 15 17.89 8.29 0.89
C ILE A 15 18.12 6.76 0.89
N THR A 16 17.45 5.99 1.77
CA THR A 16 17.84 4.58 1.99
C THR A 16 16.70 3.61 1.69
N PRO A 17 16.85 2.68 0.72
CA PRO A 17 16.07 1.46 0.74
C PRO A 17 16.55 0.57 1.90
N LYS A 18 15.61 0.29 2.82
CA LYS A 18 15.57 -0.73 3.87
C LYS A 18 15.95 -0.33 5.30
N HIS A 19 14.92 -0.31 6.14
CA HIS A 19 14.92 -1.16 7.32
C HIS A 19 14.48 -2.60 6.95
N ARG A 20 15.43 -3.56 7.00
CA ARG A 20 15.09 -4.98 7.20
C ARG A 20 14.45 -5.08 8.59
N SER A 21 13.13 -4.94 8.67
CA SER A 21 12.41 -5.34 9.87
C SER A 21 12.36 -6.87 9.88
N GLU A 22 12.84 -7.52 10.94
CA GLU A 22 12.67 -8.98 11.12
C GLU A 22 11.20 -9.42 11.10
N ARG A 23 10.27 -8.48 11.28
CA ARG A 23 8.83 -8.73 11.25
C ARG A 23 8.21 -8.54 9.87
N PHE A 24 8.90 -7.87 8.92
CA PHE A 24 8.28 -7.45 7.66
C PHE A 24 9.33 -7.17 6.58
N ASP A 25 9.38 -8.03 5.55
CA ASP A 25 10.15 -7.75 4.34
C ASP A 25 9.27 -7.00 3.34
N PHE A 26 9.62 -5.74 3.13
CA PHE A 26 8.92 -4.83 2.24
C PHE A 26 9.22 -5.11 0.76
N ASP A 27 10.37 -5.72 0.46
CA ASP A 27 10.73 -6.07 -0.93
C ASP A 27 9.89 -7.24 -1.43
N GLU A 28 9.58 -8.21 -0.56
CA GLU A 28 8.77 -9.38 -0.94
C GLU A 28 7.38 -8.99 -1.44
N ILE A 29 6.89 -7.83 -1.00
CA ILE A 29 5.52 -7.37 -1.26
C ILE A 29 5.45 -6.31 -2.36
N GLN A 30 6.59 -5.84 -2.85
CA GLN A 30 6.65 -4.95 -3.99
C GLN A 30 6.18 -5.70 -5.25
N GLY A 31 5.40 -5.02 -6.08
CA GLY A 31 4.74 -5.61 -7.24
C GLY A 31 3.50 -6.45 -6.91
N GLN A 32 3.24 -6.76 -5.63
CA GLN A 32 2.04 -7.50 -5.24
C GLN A 32 0.78 -6.63 -5.33
N THR A 33 -0.33 -7.29 -5.65
CA THR A 33 -1.66 -6.66 -5.67
C THR A 33 -2.44 -7.03 -4.42
N PHE A 34 -3.05 -6.02 -3.82
CA PHE A 34 -3.86 -6.09 -2.62
C PHE A 34 -5.29 -5.66 -2.91
N ARG A 35 -6.24 -6.19 -2.16
CA ARG A 35 -7.62 -5.71 -2.12
C ARG A 35 -7.76 -4.69 -1.00
N GLU A 36 -8.22 -3.49 -1.35
CA GLU A 36 -8.59 -2.48 -0.39
C GLU A 36 -9.93 -2.85 0.27
N LEU A 37 -9.93 -3.08 1.59
CA LEU A 37 -11.14 -3.48 2.31
C LEU A 37 -12.08 -2.31 2.60
N LYS A 38 -11.51 -1.13 2.80
CA LYS A 38 -12.24 0.13 2.96
C LYS A 38 -11.43 1.26 2.32
N PRO A 39 -12.06 2.33 1.84
CA PRO A 39 -11.36 3.46 1.28
C PRO A 39 -10.24 3.96 2.21
N THR A 40 -9.05 4.12 1.63
CA THR A 40 -7.90 4.69 2.32
C THR A 40 -8.09 6.19 2.49
N GLU A 41 -8.03 6.64 3.74
CA GLU A 41 -8.32 8.01 4.16
C GLU A 41 -7.32 8.49 5.21
N ILE A 42 -7.05 9.79 5.22
CA ILE A 42 -6.14 10.43 6.20
C ILE A 42 -6.69 10.23 7.61
N GLY A 43 -5.81 9.93 8.56
CA GLY A 43 -6.16 9.72 9.97
C GLY A 43 -6.68 8.31 10.29
N ASN A 44 -7.16 7.58 9.28
CA ASN A 44 -7.69 6.22 9.41
C ASN A 44 -6.62 5.16 9.13
N PRO A 45 -6.78 3.94 9.69
CA PRO A 45 -5.98 2.79 9.27
C PRO A 45 -6.31 2.42 7.83
N MET A 46 -5.30 2.39 6.95
CA MET A 46 -5.41 1.72 5.65
C MET A 46 -5.55 0.22 5.90
N ILE A 47 -6.50 -0.48 5.26
CA ILE A 47 -6.71 -1.92 5.47
C ILE A 47 -6.63 -2.64 4.13
N LEU A 48 -5.56 -3.41 3.95
CA LEU A 48 -5.29 -4.19 2.75
C LEU A 48 -5.34 -5.69 3.04
N SER A 49 -5.86 -6.46 2.08
CA SER A 49 -5.89 -7.92 2.10
C SER A 49 -5.15 -8.48 0.87
N GLY A 50 -4.39 -9.56 1.04
CA GLY A 50 -3.75 -10.25 -0.08
C GLY A 50 -4.78 -10.95 -0.98
N ILE A 51 -4.52 -11.00 -2.29
CA ILE A 51 -5.43 -11.66 -3.24
C ILE A 51 -5.28 -13.19 -3.24
N HIS A 52 -4.05 -13.69 -3.05
CA HIS A 52 -3.70 -15.10 -3.30
C HIS A 52 -3.36 -15.92 -2.06
N GLN A 53 -3.26 -15.29 -0.89
CA GLN A 53 -2.87 -15.96 0.36
C GLN A 53 -3.70 -15.40 1.51
N TYR A 54 -3.86 -16.20 2.57
CA TYR A 54 -4.37 -15.78 3.87
C TYR A 54 -3.34 -14.83 4.54
N ILE A 55 -3.09 -13.68 3.90
CA ILE A 55 -2.14 -12.69 4.39
C ILE A 55 -2.84 -11.92 5.51
N PRO A 56 -2.21 -11.77 6.68
CA PRO A 56 -2.78 -10.98 7.77
C PRO A 56 -3.13 -9.57 7.31
N PHE A 57 -4.22 -9.02 7.84
CA PHE A 57 -4.67 -7.66 7.58
C PHE A 57 -3.51 -6.68 7.79
N LYS A 58 -3.07 -6.04 6.71
CA LYS A 58 -2.03 -5.02 6.80
C LYS A 58 -2.73 -3.72 7.14
N THR A 59 -2.51 -3.23 8.36
CA THR A 59 -3.08 -1.97 8.82
C THR A 59 -2.00 -1.01 9.27
N THR A 60 -2.08 0.24 8.81
CA THR A 60 -1.22 1.30 9.30
C THR A 60 -1.92 2.64 9.20
N ARG A 61 -1.62 3.56 10.13
CA ARG A 61 -2.29 4.86 10.20
C ARG A 61 -1.76 5.78 9.11
N VAL A 62 -2.68 6.31 8.30
CA VAL A 62 -2.36 7.23 7.20
C VAL A 62 -2.20 8.65 7.73
N GLN A 63 -1.12 9.31 7.32
CA GLN A 63 -0.83 10.71 7.64
C GLN A 63 -1.15 11.64 6.47
N ALA A 64 -0.86 11.22 5.24
CA ALA A 64 -1.19 11.99 4.04
C ALA A 64 -1.46 11.08 2.84
N ILE A 65 -2.21 11.60 1.87
CA ILE A 65 -2.53 10.92 0.63
C ILE A 65 -2.34 11.91 -0.52
N ASP A 66 -1.51 11.55 -1.47
CA ASP A 66 -1.34 12.24 -2.74
C ASP A 66 -1.93 11.37 -3.86
N ARG A 67 -2.78 11.92 -4.72
CA ARG A 67 -3.49 11.17 -5.77
C ARG A 67 -3.19 11.80 -7.12
N ASP A 68 -2.66 10.99 -8.05
CA ASP A 68 -2.37 11.41 -9.41
C ASP A 68 -2.91 10.36 -10.40
N GLY A 69 -4.08 10.64 -10.97
CA GLY A 69 -4.74 9.75 -11.93
C GLY A 69 -4.95 8.32 -11.40
N PRO A 70 -4.35 7.29 -12.02
CA PRO A 70 -4.48 5.90 -11.58
C PRO A 70 -3.63 5.58 -10.36
N ASP A 71 -2.73 6.46 -9.93
CA ASP A 71 -1.78 6.19 -8.87
C ASP A 71 -2.06 7.03 -7.63
N PHE A 72 -1.66 6.53 -6.47
CA PHE A 72 -1.63 7.34 -5.27
C PHE A 72 -0.51 6.93 -4.32
N ARG A 73 -0.04 7.91 -3.56
CA ARG A 73 0.99 7.75 -2.54
C ARG A 73 0.38 7.94 -1.17
N VAL A 74 0.68 7.02 -0.27
CA VAL A 74 0.21 7.04 1.12
C VAL A 74 1.39 7.26 2.02
N LEU A 75 1.44 8.41 2.68
CA LEU A 75 2.36 8.63 3.78
C LEU A 75 1.78 8.05 5.05
N THR A 76 2.61 7.32 5.77
CA THR A 76 2.33 6.73 7.09
C THR A 76 3.41 7.23 8.04
N ARG A 77 3.67 6.58 9.18
CA ARG A 77 4.58 7.12 10.20
C ARG A 77 5.92 7.61 9.64
N ASN A 78 6.65 6.74 8.94
CA ASN A 78 7.95 7.05 8.33
C ASN A 78 8.06 6.48 6.90
N THR A 79 6.95 6.04 6.31
CA THR A 79 6.97 5.25 5.07
C THR A 79 5.92 5.78 4.10
N ILE A 80 6.35 5.98 2.85
CA ILE A 80 5.50 6.30 1.71
C ILE A 80 5.29 5.03 0.91
N TYR A 81 4.03 4.64 0.74
CA TYR A 81 3.65 3.54 -0.15
C TYR A 81 3.11 4.12 -1.45
N HIS A 82 3.64 3.67 -2.58
CA HIS A 82 3.17 4.07 -3.91
C HIS A 82 2.34 2.95 -4.52
N PHE A 83 1.07 3.22 -4.77
CA PHE A 83 0.12 2.25 -5.31
C PHE A 83 -0.39 2.67 -6.69
N GLU A 84 -0.54 1.68 -7.56
CA GLU A 84 -1.38 1.75 -8.76
C GLU A 84 -2.77 1.22 -8.44
N ILE A 85 -3.81 1.95 -8.85
CA ILE A 85 -5.20 1.50 -8.81
C ILE A 85 -5.43 0.63 -10.03
N CYS A 86 -5.26 -0.68 -9.85
CA CYS A 86 -5.71 -1.64 -10.84
C CYS A 86 -7.24 -1.58 -10.85
N ALA A 87 -7.81 -0.99 -11.90
CA ALA A 87 -9.26 -0.97 -12.08
C ALA A 87 -9.83 -2.38 -11.86
N ASN A 88 -10.98 -2.50 -11.18
CA ASN A 88 -11.77 -3.72 -11.29
C ASN A 88 -11.99 -3.92 -12.79
N GLN A 89 -11.34 -4.93 -13.39
CA GLN A 89 -11.79 -5.45 -14.67
C GLN A 89 -13.28 -5.71 -14.46
N LYS A 90 -14.11 -4.93 -15.15
CA LYS A 90 -15.54 -5.18 -15.22
C LYS A 90 -15.67 -6.65 -15.58
N ALA A 91 -16.37 -7.40 -14.73
CA ALA A 91 -16.97 -8.66 -15.12
C ALA A 91 -17.64 -8.41 -16.47
N THR A 92 -17.09 -9.03 -17.50
CA THR A 92 -17.73 -9.14 -18.82
C THR A 92 -18.02 -10.61 -19.00
#